data_AF-A0A0P6W7F3-F1
#
_entry.id   AF-A0A0P6W7F3-F1
#
_cell.length_a   1.000
_cell.length_b   1.000
_cell.length_c   1.000
_cell.angle_alpha   90.00
_cell.angle_beta   90.00
_cell.angle_gamma   90.00
#
_symmetry.space_group_name_H-M   'P 1'
#
loop_
_entity.id
_entity.type
_entity.pdbx_description
1 polymer ?
#
loop_
_entity_poly.entity_id
_entity_poly.type
_entity_poly.pdbx_seq_one_letter_code
_entity_poly.pdbx_strand_id
1 'polypeptide(L)'
;MPMRTSTCGGIALLAGLATLTSAAADEVAYDKRGRWSIAAVTAPAGFDYCTADTDNGKVQLRLATDGRSWQVGVPYYGRKGKVEAYFGFGAAAEVANFNADGQGWAMMAIDKDQVDAFRSNPSFSITLDRGEQSWTLAGAAAAIDLARECVRNRGQKQVAAAPPLPAPAAASGKGCPPPGRVRSQNSNVAVTVLFYNGTKMPLDIYWLDFNGEWKKYHSLRPDSNVKQKTFATHPWIAVDPRGTCHGGVMMPDPRARGEDANEFQIWD
;
A
#
# COMPACT_ATOMS: atom_id res chain seq x y z
N MET A 1 -57.64 -39.20 27.57
CA MET A 1 -56.52 -40.12 27.27
C MET A 1 -56.78 -40.76 25.90
N PRO A 2 -55.82 -40.89 24.97
CA PRO A 2 -54.61 -40.11 24.65
C PRO A 2 -54.76 -39.37 23.29
N MET A 3 -54.22 -38.17 23.07
CA MET A 3 -52.82 -37.81 22.75
C MET A 3 -52.31 -38.40 21.42
N ARG A 4 -52.18 -37.55 20.39
CA ARG A 4 -51.12 -37.65 19.38
C ARG A 4 -50.88 -36.29 18.73
N THR A 5 -49.80 -35.67 19.18
CA THR A 5 -49.12 -34.52 18.58
C THR A 5 -48.50 -34.92 17.24
N SER A 6 -48.62 -34.06 16.23
CA SER A 6 -47.76 -34.11 15.04
C SER A 6 -47.34 -32.69 14.68
N THR A 7 -46.09 -32.40 15.01
CA THR A 7 -45.30 -31.26 14.58
C THR A 7 -44.71 -31.54 13.20
N CYS A 8 -44.92 -30.61 12.26
CA CYS A 8 -44.07 -30.36 11.09
C CYS A 8 -44.16 -28.84 10.88
N GLY A 9 -43.11 -28.05 11.13
CA GLY A 9 -41.99 -27.89 10.22
C GLY A 9 -42.50 -27.08 9.01
N GLY A 10 -42.51 -25.75 8.99
CA GLY A 10 -41.35 -24.88 9.22
C GLY A 10 -40.64 -24.64 7.88
N ILE A 11 -41.19 -23.77 7.04
CA ILE A 11 -40.43 -23.12 5.95
C ILE A 11 -40.85 -21.64 5.94
N ALA A 12 -40.16 -20.83 6.74
CA ALA A 12 -40.14 -19.40 6.56
C ALA A 12 -39.28 -19.10 5.33
N LEU A 13 -39.93 -18.78 4.21
CA LEU A 13 -39.26 -18.18 3.05
C LEU A 13 -38.73 -16.81 3.48
N LEU A 14 -37.46 -16.77 3.90
CA LEU A 14 -36.71 -15.53 4.05
C LEU A 14 -36.54 -14.95 2.64
N ALA A 15 -37.38 -13.96 2.32
CA ALA A 15 -37.16 -13.07 1.20
C ALA A 15 -35.82 -12.36 1.43
N GLY A 16 -34.78 -12.82 0.72
CA GLY A 16 -33.51 -12.13 0.67
C GLY A 16 -33.73 -10.77 0.04
N LEU A 17 -33.71 -9.72 0.86
CA LEU A 17 -33.50 -8.36 0.39
C LEU A 17 -32.09 -8.31 -0.20
N ALA A 18 -31.99 -8.53 -1.51
CA ALA A 18 -30.80 -8.14 -2.25
C ALA A 18 -30.70 -6.63 -2.16
N THR A 19 -29.85 -6.14 -1.25
CA THR A 19 -29.45 -4.74 -1.23
C THR A 19 -28.72 -4.48 -2.54
N LEU A 20 -29.40 -3.81 -3.47
CA LEU A 20 -28.76 -3.16 -4.60
C LEU A 20 -27.86 -2.05 -4.03
N THR A 21 -26.61 -2.37 -3.75
CA THR A 21 -25.58 -1.38 -3.45
C THR A 21 -25.40 -0.52 -4.70
N SER A 22 -25.64 0.78 -4.56
CA SER A 22 -25.38 1.75 -5.62
C SER A 22 -23.92 1.65 -6.07
N ALA A 23 -23.68 1.81 -7.37
CA ALA A 23 -22.35 1.88 -7.99
C ALA A 23 -21.55 3.14 -7.59
N ALA A 24 -21.43 3.41 -6.29
CA ALA A 24 -20.43 4.31 -5.76
C ALA A 24 -19.10 3.54 -5.81
N ALA A 25 -18.07 4.17 -6.38
CA ALA A 25 -16.74 3.58 -6.36
C ALA A 25 -16.28 3.47 -4.91
N ASP A 26 -15.83 2.28 -4.50
CA ASP A 26 -15.35 2.05 -3.15
C ASP A 26 -13.90 2.56 -3.04
N GLU A 27 -13.65 3.42 -2.07
CA GLU A 27 -12.30 3.91 -1.75
C GLU A 27 -11.68 3.06 -0.64
N VAL A 28 -10.61 2.35 -0.96
CA VAL A 28 -9.87 1.49 -0.03
C VAL A 28 -8.55 2.17 0.34
N ALA A 29 -8.32 2.38 1.64
CA ALA A 29 -7.09 2.99 2.12
C ALA A 29 -5.84 2.19 1.69
N TYR A 30 -4.91 2.85 1.00
CA TYR A 30 -3.66 2.26 0.53
C TYR A 30 -2.50 2.64 1.46
N ASP A 31 -2.20 3.92 1.69
CA ASP A 31 -1.11 4.32 2.60
C ASP A 31 -1.29 5.74 3.16
N LYS A 32 -0.42 6.16 4.09
CA LYS A 32 -0.44 7.52 4.65
C LYS A 32 0.98 8.04 4.90
N ARG A 33 1.28 9.27 4.48
CA ARG A 33 2.55 9.96 4.74
C ARG A 33 2.29 11.40 5.14
N GLY A 34 2.57 11.72 6.40
CA GLY A 34 2.26 13.03 6.96
C GLY A 34 0.77 13.35 6.82
N ARG A 35 0.47 14.47 6.15
CA ARG A 35 -0.90 14.93 5.86
C ARG A 35 -1.51 14.31 4.60
N TRP A 36 -0.77 13.49 3.87
CA TRP A 36 -1.24 12.85 2.65
C TRP A 36 -1.75 11.45 2.94
N SER A 37 -2.95 11.14 2.46
CA SER A 37 -3.57 9.82 2.51
C SER A 37 -3.71 9.30 1.07
N ILE A 38 -3.30 8.07 0.83
CA ILE A 38 -3.39 7.43 -0.48
C ILE A 38 -4.48 6.38 -0.40
N ALA A 39 -5.39 6.38 -1.36
CA ALA A 39 -6.45 5.37 -1.47
C ALA A 39 -6.47 4.78 -2.88
N ALA A 40 -6.93 3.53 -2.97
CA ALA A 40 -7.28 2.89 -4.22
C ALA A 40 -8.79 3.03 -4.42
N VAL A 41 -9.20 3.44 -5.61
CA VAL A 41 -10.60 3.52 -6.01
C VAL A 41 -10.92 2.29 -6.85
N THR A 42 -11.99 1.59 -6.46
CA THR A 42 -12.46 0.39 -7.13
C THR A 42 -13.87 0.62 -7.66
N ALA A 43 -14.09 0.27 -8.92
CA ALA A 43 -15.40 0.24 -9.55
C ALA A 43 -15.94 -1.21 -9.54
N PRO A 44 -17.21 -1.45 -9.88
CA PRO A 44 -17.75 -2.81 -10.02
C PRO A 44 -16.94 -3.69 -11.01
N ALA A 45 -16.26 -3.08 -11.98
CA ALA A 45 -15.39 -3.77 -12.95
C ALA A 45 -13.98 -4.09 -12.41
N GLY A 46 -13.65 -3.68 -11.17
CA GLY A 46 -12.37 -3.89 -10.51
C GLY A 46 -11.62 -2.59 -10.20
N PHE A 47 -10.32 -2.71 -9.95
CA PHE A 47 -9.42 -1.58 -9.71
C PHE A 47 -9.52 -0.53 -10.83
N ASP A 48 -9.67 0.73 -10.46
CA ASP A 48 -9.86 1.85 -11.37
C ASP A 48 -8.63 2.79 -11.34
N TYR A 49 -8.45 3.54 -10.25
CA TYR A 49 -7.35 4.50 -10.10
C TYR A 49 -6.91 4.64 -8.64
N CYS A 50 -5.87 5.43 -8.37
CA CYS A 50 -5.47 5.77 -7.00
C CYS A 50 -5.50 7.29 -6.76
N THR A 51 -5.75 7.67 -5.52
CA THR A 51 -5.76 9.06 -5.06
C THR A 51 -4.61 9.33 -4.10
N ALA A 52 -4.17 10.58 -4.07
CA ALA A 52 -3.37 11.17 -3.02
C ALA A 52 -4.11 12.42 -2.52
N ASP A 53 -4.62 12.31 -1.31
CA ASP A 53 -5.53 13.26 -0.69
C ASP A 53 -4.84 14.02 0.45
N THR A 54 -5.04 15.32 0.51
CA THR A 54 -4.68 16.14 1.67
C THR A 54 -5.74 17.20 1.94
N ASP A 55 -5.59 17.96 3.01
CA ASP A 55 -6.52 19.02 3.38
C ASP A 55 -5.78 20.21 4.01
N ASN A 56 -6.42 21.37 3.96
CA ASN A 56 -5.99 22.60 4.63
C ASN A 56 -6.78 22.88 5.92
N GLY A 57 -7.44 21.87 6.49
CA GLY A 57 -8.38 21.98 7.61
C GLY A 57 -9.79 22.46 7.24
N LYS A 58 -10.04 22.82 5.98
CA LYS A 58 -11.35 23.27 5.50
C LYS A 58 -11.83 22.51 4.26
N VAL A 59 -10.95 22.33 3.28
CA VAL A 59 -11.26 21.75 1.97
C VAL A 59 -10.23 20.67 1.65
N GLN A 60 -10.71 19.56 1.10
CA GLN A 60 -9.86 18.47 0.61
C GLN A 60 -9.28 18.84 -0.77
N LEU A 61 -8.01 18.53 -0.97
CA LEU A 61 -7.34 18.52 -2.26
C LEU A 61 -7.04 17.08 -2.64
N ARG A 62 -7.41 16.69 -3.85
CA ARG A 62 -7.20 15.35 -4.40
C ARG A 62 -6.32 15.41 -5.64
N LEU A 63 -5.27 14.60 -5.66
CA LEU A 63 -4.55 14.23 -6.87
C LEU A 63 -4.93 12.78 -7.22
N ALA A 64 -5.44 12.52 -8.41
CA ALA A 64 -5.85 11.18 -8.84
C ALA A 64 -5.05 10.73 -10.07
N THR A 65 -4.73 9.44 -10.16
CA THR A 65 -4.04 8.86 -11.31
C THR A 65 -4.45 7.42 -11.57
N ASP A 66 -4.64 7.10 -12.84
CA ASP A 66 -4.80 5.74 -13.39
C ASP A 66 -3.46 5.16 -13.91
N GLY A 67 -2.34 5.87 -13.66
CA GLY A 67 -1.00 5.54 -14.15
C GLY A 67 -0.68 6.06 -15.55
N ARG A 68 -1.66 6.56 -16.30
CA ARG A 68 -1.48 7.17 -17.62
C ARG A 68 -1.69 8.68 -17.58
N SER A 69 -2.66 9.12 -16.80
CA SER A 69 -3.07 10.50 -16.68
C SER A 69 -3.13 10.92 -15.21
N TRP A 70 -3.11 12.23 -15.00
CA TRP A 70 -3.30 12.82 -13.68
C TRP A 70 -4.46 13.79 -13.71
N GLN A 71 -5.16 13.88 -12.59
CA GLN A 71 -6.19 14.87 -12.36
C GLN A 71 -6.01 15.50 -10.98
N VAL A 72 -6.36 16.77 -10.87
CA VAL A 72 -6.53 17.45 -9.58
C VAL A 72 -8.00 17.79 -9.38
N GLY A 73 -8.49 17.62 -8.16
CA GLY A 73 -9.87 17.90 -7.82
C GLY A 73 -10.07 18.42 -6.41
N VAL A 74 -11.17 19.13 -6.24
CA VAL A 74 -11.66 19.61 -4.94
C VAL A 74 -13.17 19.38 -4.83
N PRO A 75 -13.72 19.26 -3.61
CA PRO A 75 -15.16 19.15 -3.42
C PRO A 75 -15.91 20.35 -4.01
N TYR A 76 -16.96 20.09 -4.78
CA TYR A 76 -17.79 21.09 -5.44
C TYR A 76 -19.26 20.64 -5.46
N TYR A 77 -20.15 21.47 -4.92
CA TYR A 77 -21.58 21.13 -4.75
C TYR A 77 -22.50 22.02 -5.61
N GLY A 78 -21.95 22.61 -6.67
CA GLY A 78 -22.72 23.37 -7.65
C GLY A 78 -23.30 22.49 -8.76
N ARG A 79 -23.67 23.11 -9.88
CA ARG A 79 -24.25 22.40 -11.03
C ARG A 79 -23.19 21.57 -11.74
N LYS A 80 -23.56 20.38 -12.21
CA LYS A 80 -22.75 19.56 -13.13
C LYS A 80 -22.40 20.37 -14.38
N GLY A 81 -21.17 20.27 -14.86
CA GLY A 81 -20.72 20.95 -16.07
C GLY A 81 -19.32 21.55 -15.96
N LYS A 82 -18.96 22.43 -16.89
CA LYS A 82 -17.70 23.16 -16.85
C LYS A 82 -17.79 24.31 -15.84
N VAL A 83 -16.76 24.44 -15.01
CA VAL A 83 -16.63 25.50 -14.03
C VAL A 83 -15.25 26.12 -14.20
N GLU A 84 -15.21 27.43 -14.41
CA GLU A 84 -13.97 28.18 -14.48
C GLU A 84 -13.40 28.38 -13.07
N ALA A 85 -12.11 28.13 -12.91
CA ALA A 85 -11.39 28.31 -11.67
C ALA A 85 -10.05 29.00 -11.93
N TYR A 86 -9.62 29.81 -10.96
CA TYR A 86 -8.24 30.28 -10.90
C TYR A 86 -7.45 29.31 -10.03
N PHE A 87 -6.29 28.85 -10.48
CA PHE A 87 -5.44 27.95 -9.71
C PHE A 87 -3.96 28.28 -9.90
N GLY A 88 -3.11 27.84 -8.98
CA GLY A 88 -1.68 27.83 -9.26
C GLY A 88 -0.81 27.56 -8.04
N PHE A 89 0.48 27.79 -8.22
CA PHE A 89 1.52 27.46 -7.25
C PHE A 89 2.15 28.75 -6.71
N GLY A 90 1.95 29.04 -5.43
CA GLY A 90 2.36 30.32 -4.83
C GLY A 90 1.53 31.51 -5.33
N ALA A 91 2.18 32.59 -5.77
CA ALA A 91 1.51 33.81 -6.25
C ALA A 91 1.11 33.77 -7.74
N ALA A 92 1.49 32.70 -8.46
CA ALA A 92 1.10 32.51 -9.85
C ALA A 92 -0.32 31.92 -9.91
N ALA A 93 -1.21 32.54 -10.69
CA ALA A 93 -2.57 32.08 -10.91
C ALA A 93 -2.86 31.98 -12.41
N GLU A 94 -3.35 30.82 -12.83
CA GLU A 94 -3.81 30.49 -14.18
C GLU A 94 -5.31 30.21 -14.16
N VAL A 95 -5.97 30.36 -15.30
CA VAL A 95 -7.39 30.04 -15.46
C VAL A 95 -7.51 28.66 -16.12
N ALA A 96 -8.29 27.76 -15.52
CA ALA A 96 -8.64 26.49 -16.13
C ALA A 96 -10.12 26.14 -15.96
N ASN A 97 -10.57 25.24 -16.83
CA ASN A 97 -11.92 24.70 -16.81
C ASN A 97 -11.93 23.35 -16.08
N PHE A 98 -12.48 23.34 -14.87
CA PHE A 98 -12.77 22.13 -14.13
C PHE A 98 -14.08 21.51 -14.62
N ASN A 99 -14.19 20.20 -14.54
CA ASN A 99 -15.41 19.45 -14.78
C ASN A 99 -16.04 19.12 -13.44
N ALA A 100 -17.19 19.73 -13.13
CA ALA A 100 -18.05 19.31 -12.04
C ALA A 100 -18.81 18.05 -12.47
N ASP A 101 -18.62 16.95 -11.77
CA ASP A 101 -19.21 15.65 -12.08
C ASP A 101 -20.70 15.54 -11.70
N GLY A 102 -21.15 16.40 -10.78
CA GLY A 102 -22.47 16.37 -10.17
C GLY A 102 -22.59 15.37 -9.00
N GLN A 103 -21.49 14.75 -8.60
CA GLN A 103 -21.35 13.81 -7.49
C GLN A 103 -20.52 14.40 -6.34
N GLY A 104 -20.23 15.71 -6.40
CA GLY A 104 -19.57 16.43 -5.32
C GLY A 104 -18.12 16.80 -5.62
N TRP A 105 -17.63 16.61 -6.84
CA TRP A 105 -16.25 16.96 -7.21
C TRP A 105 -16.18 17.84 -8.45
N ALA A 106 -15.26 18.79 -8.43
CA ALA A 106 -14.78 19.50 -9.61
C ALA A 106 -13.33 19.09 -9.87
N MET A 107 -13.04 18.59 -11.07
CA MET A 107 -11.72 18.06 -11.42
C MET A 107 -11.21 18.57 -12.77
N MET A 108 -9.90 18.73 -12.90
CA MET A 108 -9.23 18.97 -14.18
C MET A 108 -8.09 17.98 -14.39
N ALA A 109 -7.83 17.62 -15.64
CA ALA A 109 -6.62 16.91 -16.00
C ALA A 109 -5.41 17.83 -15.79
N ILE A 110 -4.31 17.27 -15.32
CA ILE A 110 -3.03 17.97 -15.17
C ILE A 110 -1.94 17.27 -15.98
N ASP A 111 -1.09 18.07 -16.60
CA ASP A 111 0.02 17.56 -17.39
C ASP A 111 1.25 17.24 -16.53
N LYS A 112 2.32 16.78 -17.18
CA LYS A 112 3.56 16.41 -16.50
C LYS A 112 4.20 17.58 -15.75
N ASP A 113 4.17 18.78 -16.32
CA ASP A 113 4.83 19.95 -15.74
C ASP A 113 4.06 20.43 -14.51
N GLN A 114 2.73 20.37 -14.56
CA GLN A 114 1.86 20.63 -13.41
C GLN A 114 2.03 19.57 -12.31
N VAL A 115 2.19 18.29 -12.66
CA VAL A 115 2.55 17.26 -11.66
C VAL A 115 3.91 17.57 -11.04
N ASP A 116 4.91 17.95 -11.83
CA ASP A 116 6.24 18.31 -11.32
C ASP A 116 6.20 19.59 -10.47
N ALA A 117 5.29 20.53 -10.76
CA ALA A 117 5.02 21.69 -9.93
C ALA A 117 4.42 21.29 -8.57
N PHE A 118 3.47 20.34 -8.51
CA PHE A 118 2.97 19.77 -7.25
C PHE A 118 4.07 19.09 -6.42
N ARG A 119 5.08 18.51 -7.07
CA ARG A 119 6.20 17.86 -6.37
C ARG A 119 7.17 18.85 -5.74
N SER A 120 7.33 20.04 -6.33
CA SER A 120 8.45 20.94 -6.05
C SER A 120 8.07 22.25 -5.37
N ASN A 121 6.83 22.73 -5.56
CA ASN A 121 6.37 24.00 -4.99
C ASN A 121 5.87 23.82 -3.54
N PRO A 122 5.93 24.88 -2.71
CA PRO A 122 5.55 24.80 -1.30
C PRO A 122 4.04 24.79 -1.08
N SER A 123 3.26 25.36 -2.00
CA SER A 123 1.81 25.50 -1.87
C SER A 123 1.11 25.46 -3.22
N PHE A 124 -0.17 25.07 -3.17
CA PHE A 124 -1.12 25.14 -4.27
C PHE A 124 -2.34 25.94 -3.82
N SER A 125 -2.87 26.81 -4.66
CA SER A 125 -4.09 27.56 -4.40
C SER A 125 -5.12 27.36 -5.50
N ILE A 126 -6.40 27.39 -5.15
CA ILE A 126 -7.53 27.42 -6.08
C ILE A 126 -8.60 28.40 -5.58
N THR A 127 -9.17 29.16 -6.50
CA THR A 127 -10.32 30.04 -6.26
C THR A 127 -11.49 29.54 -7.08
N LEU A 128 -12.52 29.07 -6.38
CA LEU A 128 -13.76 28.50 -6.91
C LEU A 128 -14.98 29.08 -6.14
N ASP A 129 -15.98 28.26 -5.81
CA ASP A 129 -17.20 28.63 -5.10
C ASP A 129 -16.99 29.07 -3.64
N ARG A 130 -15.86 28.66 -3.03
CA ARG A 130 -15.55 28.92 -1.61
C ARG A 130 -14.51 30.03 -1.40
N GLY A 131 -14.29 30.86 -2.40
CA GLY A 131 -13.16 31.79 -2.44
C GLY A 131 -11.82 31.07 -2.54
N GLU A 132 -10.74 31.79 -2.29
CA GLU A 132 -9.38 31.23 -2.39
C GLU A 132 -9.13 30.21 -1.27
N GLN A 133 -8.75 29.00 -1.68
CA GLN A 133 -8.28 27.93 -0.83
C GLN A 133 -6.82 27.65 -1.14
N SER A 134 -6.00 27.52 -0.11
CA SER A 134 -4.57 27.21 -0.25
C SER A 134 -4.20 25.98 0.59
N TRP A 135 -3.34 25.13 0.03
CA TRP A 135 -2.81 23.94 0.69
C TRP A 135 -1.29 24.00 0.70
N THR A 136 -0.70 23.54 1.81
CA THR A 136 0.72 23.20 1.82
C THR A 136 0.95 21.90 1.05
N LEU A 137 2.00 21.87 0.24
CA LEU A 137 2.42 20.69 -0.52
C LEU A 137 3.55 19.93 0.17
N ALA A 138 3.78 20.16 1.47
CA ALA A 138 4.73 19.38 2.25
C ALA A 138 4.40 17.88 2.15
N GLY A 139 5.34 17.10 1.59
CA GLY A 139 5.16 15.66 1.37
C GLY A 139 4.47 15.26 0.06
N ALA A 140 4.07 16.20 -0.80
CA ALA A 140 3.37 15.92 -2.05
C ALA A 140 4.17 15.01 -3.00
N ALA A 141 5.49 15.21 -3.11
CA ALA A 141 6.33 14.35 -3.94
C ALA A 141 6.26 12.87 -3.53
N ALA A 142 6.36 12.59 -2.22
CA ALA A 142 6.26 11.23 -1.69
C ALA A 142 4.85 10.65 -1.88
N ALA A 143 3.80 11.48 -1.74
CA ALA A 143 2.43 11.08 -1.96
C ALA A 143 2.15 10.72 -3.44
N ILE A 144 2.68 11.52 -4.38
CA ILE A 144 2.61 11.25 -5.81
C ILE A 144 3.33 9.94 -6.16
N ASP A 145 4.50 9.68 -5.55
CA ASP A 145 5.23 8.42 -5.76
C ASP A 145 4.46 7.20 -5.23
N LEU A 146 3.82 7.33 -4.06
CA LEU A 146 2.96 6.30 -3.48
C LEU A 146 1.68 6.08 -4.31
N ALA A 147 1.07 7.12 -4.87
CA ALA A 147 -0.09 6.95 -5.76
C ALA A 147 0.31 6.21 -7.06
N ARG A 148 1.48 6.50 -7.64
CA ARG A 148 2.01 5.71 -8.78
C ARG A 148 2.26 4.27 -8.39
N GLU A 149 2.79 4.03 -7.19
CA GLU A 149 3.00 2.69 -6.66
C GLU A 149 1.68 1.94 -6.48
N CYS A 150 0.67 2.59 -5.89
CA CYS A 150 -0.68 2.08 -5.73
C CYS A 150 -1.25 1.62 -7.08
N VAL A 151 -1.13 2.43 -8.14
CA VAL A 151 -1.58 2.02 -9.48
C VAL A 151 -0.80 0.81 -10.01
N ARG A 152 0.53 0.80 -9.89
CA ARG A 152 1.35 -0.35 -10.31
C ARG A 152 0.96 -1.64 -9.60
N ASN A 153 0.52 -1.53 -8.34
CA ASN A 153 0.05 -2.66 -7.54
C ASN A 153 -1.47 -2.86 -7.63
N ARG A 154 -2.18 -2.16 -8.54
CA ARG A 154 -3.64 -2.25 -8.71
C ARG A 154 -4.43 -2.04 -7.42
N GLY A 155 -3.99 -1.07 -6.60
CA GLY A 155 -4.62 -0.73 -5.33
C GLY A 155 -4.40 -1.73 -4.21
N GLN A 156 -3.73 -2.85 -4.51
CA GLN A 156 -3.36 -3.82 -3.50
C GLN A 156 -2.10 -3.32 -2.83
N LYS A 157 -2.22 -2.89 -1.56
CA LYS A 157 -1.01 -2.72 -0.75
C LYS A 157 -0.27 -4.04 -0.83
N GLN A 158 1.00 -4.04 -1.22
CA GLN A 158 1.87 -5.18 -0.95
C GLN A 158 2.05 -5.27 0.56
N VAL A 159 0.99 -5.68 1.26
CA VAL A 159 1.17 -6.55 2.40
C VAL A 159 1.86 -7.75 1.77
N ALA A 160 3.11 -8.03 2.16
CA ALA A 160 3.67 -9.33 1.87
C ALA A 160 2.54 -10.35 2.12
N ALA A 161 2.18 -11.13 1.09
CA ALA A 161 1.01 -12.00 1.14
C ALA A 161 0.95 -12.64 2.53
N ALA A 162 -0.18 -12.48 3.23
CA ALA A 162 -0.32 -13.05 4.56
C ALA A 162 0.15 -14.51 4.46
N PRO A 163 1.18 -14.92 5.22
CA PRO A 163 1.65 -16.29 5.16
C PRO A 163 0.46 -17.19 5.46
N PRO A 164 0.42 -18.42 4.90
CA PRO A 164 -0.46 -19.44 5.46
C PRO A 164 -0.27 -19.45 6.98
N LEU A 165 -1.37 -19.61 7.71
CA LEU A 165 -1.48 -19.55 9.18
C LEU A 165 -0.19 -20.00 9.88
N PRO A 166 0.24 -19.30 10.96
CA PRO A 166 1.51 -19.55 11.60
C PRO A 166 1.66 -21.04 11.93
N ALA A 167 2.67 -21.67 11.34
CA ALA A 167 3.26 -22.84 11.98
C ALA A 167 3.65 -22.41 13.40
N PRO A 168 3.36 -23.22 14.43
CA PRO A 168 3.59 -22.85 15.82
C PRO A 168 4.99 -22.27 15.98
N ALA A 169 5.06 -21.10 16.61
CA ALA A 169 6.26 -20.34 16.86
C ALA A 169 7.43 -21.29 17.17
N ALA A 170 8.38 -21.38 16.25
CA ALA A 170 9.60 -22.15 16.46
C ALA A 170 10.34 -21.46 17.61
N ALA A 171 10.12 -21.98 18.82
CA ALA A 171 10.88 -21.62 19.99
C ALA A 171 12.34 -22.01 19.73
N SER A 172 13.17 -21.00 19.46
CA SER A 172 14.61 -20.96 19.74
C SER A 172 15.34 -22.30 19.59
N GLY A 173 15.51 -22.75 18.35
CA GLY A 173 16.48 -23.80 18.06
C GLY A 173 17.92 -23.29 18.12
N LYS A 174 18.87 -24.22 18.06
CA LYS A 174 20.31 -23.93 18.19
C LYS A 174 20.75 -22.89 17.15
N GLY A 175 21.51 -21.88 17.57
CA GLY A 175 22.05 -20.84 16.67
C GLY A 175 21.07 -19.73 16.30
N CYS A 176 19.81 -19.81 16.73
CA CYS A 176 18.81 -18.79 16.43
C CYS A 176 18.88 -17.58 17.37
N PRO A 177 18.49 -16.38 16.90
CA PRO A 177 18.40 -15.22 17.79
C PRO A 177 17.34 -15.45 18.88
N PRO A 178 17.57 -14.99 20.12
CA PRO A 178 16.55 -15.01 21.16
C PRO A 178 15.28 -14.29 20.71
N PRO A 179 14.07 -14.84 20.97
CA PRO A 179 12.81 -14.19 20.62
C PRO A 179 12.74 -12.74 21.11
N GLY A 180 12.30 -11.83 20.26
CA GLY A 180 12.16 -10.40 20.58
C GLY A 180 13.47 -9.59 20.64
N ARG A 181 14.65 -10.22 20.55
CA ARG A 181 15.95 -9.52 20.58
C ARG A 181 16.29 -8.87 19.24
N VAL A 182 15.80 -9.42 18.14
CA VAL A 182 16.03 -8.93 16.78
C VAL A 182 14.68 -8.77 16.09
N ARG A 183 14.46 -7.60 15.49
CA ARG A 183 13.20 -7.23 14.84
C ARG A 183 13.44 -6.21 13.74
N SER A 184 12.52 -6.13 12.79
CA SER A 184 12.54 -5.11 11.75
C SER A 184 12.30 -3.71 12.30
N GLN A 185 12.90 -2.72 11.65
CA GLN A 185 12.60 -1.29 11.84
C GLN A 185 12.02 -0.72 10.55
N ASN A 186 11.22 0.34 10.65
CA ASN A 186 10.71 1.02 9.46
C ASN A 186 11.87 1.62 8.64
N SER A 187 11.88 1.39 7.33
CA SER A 187 12.86 1.96 6.41
C SER A 187 12.22 2.25 5.06
N ASN A 188 12.65 3.33 4.42
CA ASN A 188 12.26 3.69 3.06
C ASN A 188 13.30 3.24 2.01
N VAL A 189 14.32 2.49 2.43
CA VAL A 189 15.41 2.04 1.55
C VAL A 189 15.11 0.61 1.09
N ALA A 190 14.51 0.50 -0.10
CA ALA A 190 14.23 -0.78 -0.74
C ALA A 190 15.50 -1.41 -1.31
N VAL A 191 15.68 -2.70 -1.06
CA VAL A 191 16.83 -3.50 -1.51
C VAL A 191 16.34 -4.88 -1.99
N THR A 192 17.17 -5.59 -2.74
CA THR A 192 16.92 -6.98 -3.11
C THR A 192 18.03 -7.84 -2.52
N VAL A 193 17.66 -8.92 -1.84
CA VAL A 193 18.61 -9.90 -1.29
C VAL A 193 18.54 -11.19 -2.10
N LEU A 194 19.66 -11.89 -2.19
CA LEU A 194 19.76 -13.22 -2.81
C LEU A 194 20.15 -14.21 -1.73
N PHE A 195 19.28 -15.18 -1.43
CA PHE A 195 19.63 -16.27 -0.52
C PHE A 195 20.12 -17.45 -1.33
N TYR A 196 21.31 -17.98 -1.02
CA TYR A 196 21.83 -19.22 -1.58
C TYR A 196 21.97 -20.26 -0.46
N ASN A 197 21.33 -21.40 -0.63
CA ASN A 197 21.45 -22.53 0.28
C ASN A 197 22.58 -23.46 -0.18
N GLY A 198 23.76 -23.32 0.40
CA GLY A 198 24.91 -24.20 0.18
C GLY A 198 25.01 -25.36 1.16
N THR A 199 24.00 -25.54 2.04
CA THR A 199 23.96 -26.68 2.97
C THR A 199 23.48 -27.94 2.26
N LYS A 200 23.72 -29.10 2.87
CA LYS A 200 23.22 -30.39 2.36
C LYS A 200 21.75 -30.65 2.70
N MET A 201 21.08 -29.71 3.38
CA MET A 201 19.71 -29.83 3.86
C MET A 201 18.82 -28.74 3.26
N PRO A 202 17.49 -28.96 3.18
CA PRO A 202 16.60 -27.86 2.83
C PRO A 202 16.59 -26.81 3.96
N LEU A 203 16.51 -25.54 3.60
CA LEU A 203 16.42 -24.43 4.55
C LEU A 203 15.13 -23.65 4.34
N ASP A 204 14.50 -23.27 5.43
CA ASP A 204 13.40 -22.32 5.45
C ASP A 204 13.92 -20.92 5.76
N ILE A 205 13.60 -19.96 4.90
CA ILE A 205 14.02 -18.56 5.05
C ILE A 205 12.91 -17.78 5.74
N TYR A 206 13.24 -17.13 6.85
CA TYR A 206 12.33 -16.31 7.64
C TYR A 206 12.77 -14.86 7.72
N TRP A 207 11.80 -13.96 7.65
CA TRP A 207 11.91 -12.56 8.03
C TRP A 207 11.55 -12.40 9.52
N LEU A 208 12.29 -11.58 10.28
CA LEU A 208 11.86 -11.19 11.62
C LEU A 208 11.10 -9.87 11.53
N ASP A 209 9.79 -9.90 11.78
CA ASP A 209 8.92 -8.75 11.58
C ASP A 209 9.16 -7.63 12.63
N PHE A 210 8.31 -6.60 12.62
CA PHE A 210 8.43 -5.44 13.53
C PHE A 210 8.23 -5.79 15.02
N ASN A 211 7.55 -6.91 15.29
CA ASN A 211 7.34 -7.48 16.62
C ASN A 211 8.42 -8.52 16.98
N GLY A 212 9.33 -8.84 16.04
CA GLY A 212 10.36 -9.87 16.21
C GLY A 212 9.83 -11.29 15.99
N GLU A 213 8.65 -11.44 15.40
CA GLU A 213 8.08 -12.75 15.05
C GLU A 213 8.66 -13.25 13.73
N TRP A 214 8.88 -14.56 13.65
CA TRP A 214 9.48 -15.19 12.47
C TRP A 214 8.40 -15.45 11.43
N LYS A 215 8.56 -14.88 10.23
CA LYS A 215 7.64 -15.03 9.10
C LYS A 215 8.36 -15.75 7.98
N LYS A 216 7.94 -16.98 7.65
CA LYS A 216 8.53 -17.77 6.57
C LYS A 216 8.21 -17.15 5.20
N TYR A 217 9.21 -17.03 4.33
CA TYR A 217 9.04 -16.57 2.95
C TYR A 217 9.36 -17.66 1.92
N HIS A 218 10.44 -18.42 2.13
CA HIS A 218 10.92 -19.39 1.14
C HIS A 218 11.27 -20.73 1.79
N SER A 219 11.22 -21.79 1.00
CA SER A 219 11.84 -23.07 1.29
C SER A 219 12.85 -23.35 0.18
N LEU A 220 14.13 -23.36 0.52
CA LEU A 220 15.23 -23.59 -0.40
C LEU A 220 15.71 -25.03 -0.30
N ARG A 221 15.82 -25.71 -1.44
CA ARG A 221 16.50 -27.01 -1.52
C ARG A 221 18.02 -26.81 -1.39
N PRO A 222 18.79 -27.85 -1.08
CA PRO A 222 20.24 -27.81 -1.24
C PRO A 222 20.63 -27.28 -2.62
N ASP A 223 21.69 -26.49 -2.66
CA ASP A 223 22.29 -25.88 -3.86
C ASP A 223 21.32 -25.02 -4.70
N SER A 224 20.32 -24.41 -4.04
CA SER A 224 19.33 -23.54 -4.69
C SER A 224 19.37 -22.13 -4.14
N ASN A 225 18.87 -21.17 -4.94
CA ASN A 225 18.79 -19.77 -4.54
C ASN A 225 17.44 -19.12 -4.84
N VAL A 226 17.17 -18.01 -4.15
CA VAL A 226 15.98 -17.17 -4.37
C VAL A 226 16.28 -15.70 -4.13
N LYS A 227 15.77 -14.84 -5.02
CA LYS A 227 15.80 -13.38 -4.85
C LYS A 227 14.55 -12.93 -4.09
N GLN A 228 14.73 -12.07 -3.09
CA GLN A 228 13.66 -11.48 -2.31
C GLN A 228 13.81 -9.96 -2.24
N LYS A 229 12.76 -9.22 -2.64
CA LYS A 229 12.69 -7.77 -2.42
C LYS A 229 12.36 -7.50 -0.95
N THR A 230 13.06 -6.57 -0.32
CA THR A 230 12.92 -6.25 1.11
C THR A 230 13.39 -4.82 1.39
N PHE A 231 13.49 -4.42 2.66
CA PHE A 231 14.08 -3.16 3.09
C PHE A 231 15.36 -3.38 3.90
N ALA A 232 16.25 -2.39 3.89
CA ALA A 232 17.58 -2.49 4.50
C ALA A 232 17.60 -2.82 6.00
N THR A 233 16.52 -2.51 6.71
CA THR A 233 16.39 -2.73 8.15
C THR A 233 15.68 -4.05 8.50
N HIS A 234 15.43 -4.91 7.51
CA HIS A 234 14.72 -6.17 7.71
C HIS A 234 15.71 -7.33 7.95
N PRO A 235 15.81 -7.86 9.18
CA PRO A 235 16.59 -9.05 9.48
C PRO A 235 15.96 -10.33 8.93
N TRP A 236 16.82 -11.25 8.49
CA TRP A 236 16.46 -12.57 8.00
C TRP A 236 17.24 -13.67 8.71
N ILE A 237 16.66 -14.87 8.80
CA ILE A 237 17.31 -16.09 9.30
C ILE A 237 16.99 -17.27 8.37
N ALA A 238 17.86 -18.28 8.38
CA ALA A 238 17.64 -19.53 7.68
C ALA A 238 17.60 -20.68 8.69
N VAL A 239 16.57 -21.52 8.63
CA VAL A 239 16.30 -22.57 9.63
C VAL A 239 16.18 -23.92 8.93
N ASP A 240 16.88 -24.94 9.44
CA ASP A 240 16.75 -26.31 8.94
C ASP A 240 15.51 -27.03 9.50
N PRO A 241 15.16 -28.23 9.01
CA PRO A 241 14.00 -28.98 9.50
C PRO A 241 14.13 -29.45 10.95
N ARG A 242 15.32 -29.38 11.55
CA ARG A 242 15.58 -29.69 12.97
C ARG A 242 15.44 -28.44 13.84
N GLY A 243 15.15 -27.28 13.25
CA GLY A 243 15.01 -26.00 13.95
C GLY A 243 16.33 -25.25 14.17
N THR A 244 17.46 -25.72 13.62
CA THR A 244 18.77 -25.04 13.79
C THR A 244 18.88 -23.88 12.82
N CYS A 245 19.33 -22.71 13.29
CA CYS A 245 19.60 -21.57 12.42
C CYS A 245 21.03 -21.63 11.85
N HIS A 246 21.13 -21.36 10.55
CA HIS A 246 22.37 -21.34 9.77
C HIS A 246 22.67 -19.92 9.29
N GLY A 247 23.96 -19.56 9.14
CA GLY A 247 24.40 -18.26 8.65
C GLY A 247 24.17 -17.05 9.58
N GLY A 248 23.54 -17.25 10.75
CA GLY A 248 23.23 -16.19 11.70
C GLY A 248 22.10 -15.26 11.23
N VAL A 249 22.00 -14.07 11.84
CA VAL A 249 21.06 -13.03 11.40
C VAL A 249 21.64 -12.30 10.19
N MET A 250 20.96 -12.40 9.07
CA MET A 250 21.32 -11.75 7.81
C MET A 250 20.66 -10.38 7.72
N MET A 251 21.47 -9.34 7.61
CA MET A 251 21.02 -7.95 7.48
C MET A 251 21.39 -7.42 6.10
N PRO A 252 20.43 -6.88 5.32
CA PRO A 252 20.75 -6.26 4.04
C PRO A 252 21.57 -4.98 4.24
N ASP A 253 22.58 -4.77 3.40
CA ASP A 253 23.33 -3.53 3.36
C ASP A 253 22.61 -2.50 2.45
N PRO A 254 22.18 -1.34 3.00
CA PRO A 254 21.57 -0.26 2.21
C PRO A 254 22.52 0.41 1.21
N ARG A 255 23.84 0.24 1.37
CA ARG A 255 24.87 0.89 0.55
C ARG A 255 25.42 -0.01 -0.54
N ALA A 256 25.10 -1.30 -0.51
CA ALA A 256 25.55 -2.29 -1.46
C ALA A 256 25.14 -1.93 -2.90
N ARG A 257 26.10 -1.92 -3.83
CA ARG A 257 25.89 -1.64 -5.26
C ARG A 257 26.44 -2.82 -6.08
N GLY A 258 25.62 -3.39 -6.97
CA GLY A 258 25.97 -4.58 -7.78
C GLY A 258 24.94 -5.70 -7.63
N GLU A 259 24.91 -6.65 -8.57
CA GLU A 259 23.92 -7.74 -8.58
C GLU A 259 24.07 -8.72 -7.39
N ASP A 260 25.27 -8.80 -6.80
CA ASP A 260 25.61 -9.72 -5.71
C ASP A 260 25.79 -9.02 -4.35
N ALA A 261 25.51 -7.72 -4.28
CA ALA A 261 25.89 -6.89 -3.15
C ALA A 261 25.07 -7.18 -1.86
N ASN A 262 24.00 -7.98 -1.97
CA ASN A 262 23.19 -8.49 -0.86
C ASN A 262 22.97 -10.01 -1.02
N GLU A 263 24.02 -10.72 -1.42
CA GLU A 263 24.02 -12.19 -1.47
C GLU A 263 24.37 -12.79 -0.11
N PHE A 264 23.48 -13.64 0.39
CA PHE A 264 23.67 -14.43 1.59
C PHE A 264 23.88 -15.89 1.22
N GLN A 265 25.13 -16.31 1.22
CA GLN A 265 25.50 -17.72 1.05
C GLN A 265 25.48 -18.40 2.41
N ILE A 266 24.58 -19.37 2.56
CA ILE A 266 24.32 -20.07 3.83
C ILE A 266 24.97 -21.45 3.76
N TRP A 267 25.88 -21.71 4.68
CA TRP A 267 26.66 -22.95 4.80
C TRP A 267 26.49 -23.56 6.19
N ASP A 268 26.89 -24.83 6.35
CA ASP A 268 26.86 -25.58 7.63
C ASP A 268 27.97 -25.13 8.61
#